data_AF-A0A1A2NR35-F1
#
_entry.id   AF-A0A1A2NR35-F1
#
_cell.length_a   1.000
_cell.length_b   1.000
_cell.length_c   1.000
_cell.angle_alpha   90.00
_cell.angle_beta   90.00
_cell.angle_gamma   90.00
#
_symmetry.space_group_name_H-M   'P 1'
#
loop_
_entity.id
_entity.type
_entity.pdbx_description
1 polymer ?
#
loop_
_entity_poly.entity_id
_entity_poly.type
_entity_poly.pdbx_seq_one_letter_code
_entity_poly.pdbx_strand_id
1 'polypeptide(L)'
;MSINEQSPASRPFVASCSIYSPNWAKLTGKRATIYIQIGFWAIVLSVVLMMVGRTFGNSRGSHRSFPNVPGPVIAYGWLALLAVLGFALGALFLWRWRRKYHLDVTPEGLTIDGGRGDFYSFADAQLGLWASTGLALHLRRGRHRFILGGRDCRVGPTTPLSAPPAPLVDAWLSQPEFVAMLSLSGRWRGLAVGEPAPGDPVRCVLFPNPLLIQQMGPFALMKKQRLTQSLSQPQLFIDVDDDTIRVIDADSNALTASASLSQVTATRATYRLDDVAGQYFSTMPAVTLGVPGSQPLTIGCRDFSGLKQRFLWGENVAMINDPPAYAVSGADWMTLTAKLHLAS
;
A
#
# COMPACT_ATOMS: atom_id res chain seq x y z
N MET A 1 45.68 -2.40 -29.90
CA MET A 1 44.82 -3.34 -29.17
C MET A 1 43.76 -2.50 -28.47
N SER A 2 42.62 -2.27 -29.13
CA SER A 2 41.52 -1.45 -28.61
C SER A 2 40.47 -2.40 -28.07
N ILE A 3 40.31 -2.45 -26.75
CA ILE A 3 39.24 -3.19 -26.10
C ILE A 3 38.00 -2.32 -26.28
N ASN A 4 37.17 -2.64 -27.27
CA ASN A 4 35.79 -2.17 -27.31
C ASN A 4 35.10 -2.81 -26.10
N GLU A 5 35.10 -2.10 -24.97
CA GLU A 5 34.15 -2.35 -23.89
C GLU A 5 32.75 -2.12 -24.46
N GLN A 6 32.13 -3.21 -24.94
CA GLN A 6 30.70 -3.25 -25.12
C GLN A 6 30.09 -3.04 -23.75
N SER A 7 29.71 -1.78 -23.49
CA SER A 7 28.93 -1.40 -22.33
C SER A 7 27.77 -2.41 -22.20
N PRO A 8 27.65 -3.12 -21.06
CA PRO A 8 26.60 -4.11 -20.89
C PRO A 8 25.27 -3.41 -21.16
N ALA A 9 24.43 -4.00 -22.03
CA ALA A 9 23.20 -3.38 -22.51
C ALA A 9 22.35 -2.87 -21.34
N SER A 10 22.45 -1.58 -21.06
CA SER A 10 21.73 -0.91 -19.99
C SER A 10 20.34 -0.55 -20.48
N ARG A 11 19.30 -0.85 -19.71
CA ARG A 11 17.92 -0.48 -20.06
C ARG A 11 17.35 0.48 -19.03
N PRO A 12 16.80 1.63 -19.46
CA PRO A 12 16.16 2.57 -18.56
C PRO A 12 14.73 2.14 -18.19
N PHE A 13 14.34 2.43 -16.95
CA PHE A 13 13.02 2.27 -16.38
C PHE A 13 12.66 3.53 -15.58
N VAL A 14 11.36 3.77 -15.35
CA VAL A 14 10.90 4.95 -14.61
C VAL A 14 9.99 4.51 -13.48
N ALA A 15 10.51 4.52 -12.26
CA ALA A 15 9.75 4.14 -11.07
C ALA A 15 9.02 5.34 -10.47
N SER A 16 7.80 5.11 -10.01
CA SER A 16 7.02 6.13 -9.30
C SER A 16 7.40 6.15 -7.83
N CYS A 17 7.58 7.34 -7.25
CA CYS A 17 7.88 7.46 -5.83
C CYS A 17 6.70 6.97 -4.98
N SER A 18 6.98 6.26 -3.89
CA SER A 18 5.97 6.03 -2.85
C SER A 18 5.76 7.30 -2.03
N ILE A 19 4.50 7.59 -1.69
CA ILE A 19 4.13 8.71 -0.81
C ILE A 19 4.76 8.50 0.58
N TYR A 20 4.74 7.26 1.06
CA TYR A 20 5.30 6.86 2.34
C TYR A 20 6.43 5.87 2.07
N SER A 21 7.67 6.33 2.21
CA SER A 21 8.85 5.47 2.09
C SER A 21 9.43 5.13 3.47
N PRO A 22 10.18 4.02 3.60
CA PRO A 22 10.94 3.74 4.82
C PRO A 22 11.85 4.90 5.24
N ASN A 23 12.43 5.60 4.26
CA ASN A 23 13.26 6.78 4.50
C ASN A 23 12.43 7.97 5.02
N TRP A 24 11.18 8.13 4.56
CA TRP A 24 10.25 9.11 5.13
C TRP A 24 9.94 8.80 6.60
N ALA A 25 9.63 7.54 6.92
CA ALA A 25 9.38 7.11 8.30
C ALA A 25 10.60 7.33 9.21
N LYS A 26 11.83 7.20 8.69
CA LYS A 26 13.07 7.54 9.42
C LYS A 26 13.24 9.04 9.63
N LEU A 27 13.03 9.85 8.59
CA LEU A 27 13.23 11.30 8.63
C LEU A 27 12.21 12.01 9.53
N THR A 28 10.99 11.47 9.60
CA THR A 28 9.87 12.13 10.26
C THR A 28 9.47 11.44 11.59
N GLY A 29 10.01 10.25 11.86
CA GLY A 29 9.77 9.46 13.07
C GLY A 29 8.40 8.78 13.11
N LYS A 30 8.17 7.86 14.07
CA LYS A 30 6.88 7.17 14.28
C LYS A 30 5.69 8.13 14.53
N ARG A 31 5.97 9.40 14.88
CA ARG A 31 4.96 10.44 15.19
C ARG A 31 4.73 11.41 14.02
N ALA A 32 5.40 11.23 12.89
CA ALA A 32 5.29 12.09 11.71
C ALA A 32 3.85 12.32 11.24
N THR A 33 3.10 11.23 11.10
CA THR A 33 1.72 11.25 10.64
C THR A 33 0.85 12.05 11.59
N ILE A 34 1.14 11.96 12.90
CA ILE A 34 0.49 12.75 13.95
C ILE A 34 0.85 14.22 13.79
N TYR A 35 2.11 14.59 13.57
CA TYR A 35 2.50 15.99 13.36
C TYR A 35 1.92 16.61 12.09
N ILE A 36 1.85 15.83 10.99
CA ILE A 36 1.22 16.26 9.74
C ILE A 36 -0.30 16.41 9.94
N GLN A 37 -0.95 15.48 10.65
CA GLN A 37 -2.37 15.61 11.03
C GLN A 37 -2.60 16.82 11.92
N ILE A 38 -1.76 17.05 12.94
CA ILE A 38 -1.86 18.21 13.83
C ILE A 38 -1.70 19.49 13.03
N GLY A 39 -0.71 19.57 12.13
CA GLY A 39 -0.52 20.73 11.26
C GLY A 39 -1.73 20.98 10.35
N PHE A 40 -2.27 19.93 9.74
CA PHE A 40 -3.48 20.01 8.93
C PHE A 40 -4.70 20.47 9.74
N TRP A 41 -4.95 19.87 10.91
CA TRP A 41 -6.06 20.24 11.80
C TRP A 41 -5.91 21.65 12.37
N ALA A 42 -4.69 22.10 12.65
CA ALA A 42 -4.43 23.48 13.07
C ALA A 42 -4.80 24.49 11.97
N ILE A 43 -4.50 24.18 10.70
CA ILE A 43 -4.90 25.00 9.55
C ILE A 43 -6.43 25.00 9.40
N VAL A 44 -7.08 23.84 9.47
CA VAL A 44 -8.55 23.74 9.37
C VAL A 44 -9.24 24.52 10.50
N LEU A 45 -8.81 24.33 11.75
CA LEU A 45 -9.37 25.03 12.91
C LEU A 45 -9.17 26.54 12.80
N SER A 46 -8.02 26.98 12.28
CA SER A 46 -7.72 28.37 12.02
C SER A 46 -8.68 29.01 10.99
N VAL A 47 -8.98 28.29 9.90
CA VAL A 47 -9.97 28.74 8.89
C VAL A 47 -11.39 28.79 9.46
N VAL A 48 -11.78 27.79 10.26
CA VAL A 48 -13.09 27.76 10.93
C VAL A 48 -13.26 28.92 11.90
N LEU A 49 -12.26 29.18 12.75
CA LEU A 49 -12.26 30.32 13.67
C LEU A 49 -12.33 31.66 12.93
N MET A 50 -11.70 31.78 11.76
CA MET A 50 -11.81 32.97 10.91
C MET A 50 -13.24 33.17 10.38
N MET A 51 -13.90 32.11 9.92
CA MET A 51 -15.30 32.20 9.45
C MET A 51 -16.24 32.59 10.58
N VAL A 52 -16.09 31.99 11.77
CA VAL A 52 -16.88 32.32 12.97
C VAL A 52 -16.60 33.75 13.44
N GLY A 53 -15.33 34.18 13.46
CA GLY A 53 -14.97 35.56 13.84
C GLY A 53 -15.57 36.62 12.92
N ARG A 54 -15.63 36.36 11.61
CA ARG A 54 -16.28 37.26 10.64
C ARG A 54 -17.79 37.32 10.80
N THR A 55 -18.46 36.20 11.08
CA THR A 55 -19.93 36.18 11.25
C THR A 55 -20.37 36.87 12.54
N PHE A 56 -19.60 36.73 13.63
CA PHE A 56 -19.87 37.42 14.90
C PHE A 56 -19.39 38.89 14.91
N GLY A 57 -18.33 39.23 14.17
CA GLY A 57 -17.82 40.59 14.06
C GLY A 57 -18.73 41.53 13.26
N ASN A 58 -19.49 41.00 12.30
CA ASN A 58 -20.46 41.79 11.51
C ASN A 58 -21.78 42.05 12.24
N SER A 59 -22.03 41.47 13.42
CA SER A 59 -23.35 41.49 14.07
C SER A 59 -23.44 42.31 15.37
N ARG A 60 -22.38 42.98 15.84
CA ARG A 60 -22.48 43.87 17.02
C ARG A 60 -21.68 45.15 16.88
N GLY A 61 -22.40 46.25 16.65
CA GLY A 61 -21.95 47.62 16.91
C GLY A 61 -21.76 47.86 18.41
N SER A 62 -20.66 47.34 18.98
CA SER A 62 -20.29 47.59 20.37
C SER A 62 -18.85 48.06 20.45
N HIS A 63 -18.70 49.38 20.57
CA HIS A 63 -17.49 50.05 21.03
C HIS A 63 -17.11 49.53 22.43
N ARG A 64 -16.18 48.57 22.48
CA ARG A 64 -15.41 48.31 23.70
C ARG A 64 -13.93 48.46 23.38
N SER A 65 -13.39 49.59 23.82
CA SER A 65 -11.98 49.96 23.72
C SER A 65 -11.12 48.99 24.53
N PHE A 66 -10.46 48.06 23.85
CA PHE A 66 -9.27 47.40 24.38
C PHE A 66 -8.05 48.31 24.13
N PRO A 67 -7.09 48.41 25.08
CA PRO A 67 -5.97 49.33 24.94
C PRO A 67 -4.94 48.82 23.91
N ASN A 68 -4.74 49.63 22.86
CA ASN A 68 -3.50 49.89 22.08
C ASN A 68 -2.52 48.77 21.74
N VAL A 69 -2.99 47.55 21.53
CA VAL A 69 -2.33 46.60 20.61
C VAL A 69 -3.31 46.37 19.48
N PRO A 70 -2.94 46.58 18.19
CA PRO A 70 -3.82 46.29 17.08
C PRO A 70 -3.95 44.77 16.95
N GLY A 71 -4.75 44.16 17.84
CA GLY A 71 -5.11 42.74 17.86
C GLY A 71 -5.45 42.14 16.49
N PRO A 72 -6.12 42.86 15.56
CA PRO A 72 -6.29 42.36 14.21
C PRO A 72 -4.96 42.12 13.47
N VAL A 73 -3.95 42.98 13.60
CA VAL A 73 -2.69 42.87 12.85
C VAL A 73 -1.90 41.61 13.27
N ILE A 74 -1.86 41.33 14.57
CA ILE A 74 -1.19 40.12 15.10
C ILE A 74 -1.95 38.85 14.65
N ALA A 75 -3.28 38.88 14.69
CA ALA A 75 -4.11 37.76 14.25
C ALA A 75 -3.95 37.49 12.74
N TYR A 76 -4.03 38.53 11.89
CA TYR A 76 -3.83 38.40 10.45
C TYR A 76 -2.41 37.96 10.08
N GLY A 77 -1.39 38.43 10.82
CA GLY A 77 0.00 38.00 10.63
C GLY A 77 0.19 36.50 10.90
N TRP A 78 -0.35 35.98 12.00
CA TRP A 78 -0.30 34.54 12.32
C TRP A 78 -1.07 33.70 11.30
N LEU A 79 -2.23 34.16 10.84
CA LEU A 79 -3.02 33.47 9.81
C LEU A 79 -2.28 33.40 8.48
N ALA A 80 -1.68 34.51 8.04
CA ALA A 80 -0.89 34.54 6.82
C ALA A 80 0.31 33.58 6.91
N LEU A 81 0.99 33.54 8.06
CA LEU A 81 2.10 32.61 8.29
C LEU A 81 1.66 31.14 8.21
N LEU A 82 0.55 30.78 8.85
CA LEU A 82 0.02 29.41 8.80
C LEU A 82 -0.44 29.01 7.39
N ALA A 83 -1.07 29.92 6.65
CA ALA A 83 -1.47 29.69 5.27
C ALA A 83 -0.26 29.48 4.34
N VAL A 84 0.78 30.32 4.48
CA VAL A 84 2.02 30.18 3.71
C VAL A 84 2.73 28.87 4.06
N LEU A 85 2.81 28.51 5.34
CA LEU A 85 3.40 27.25 5.78
C LEU A 85 2.62 26.04 5.26
N GLY A 86 1.28 26.09 5.34
CA GLY A 86 0.40 25.06 4.80
C GLY A 86 0.54 24.89 3.30
N PHE A 87 0.60 26.00 2.55
CA PHE A 87 0.83 25.98 1.11
C PHE A 87 2.22 25.43 0.76
N ALA A 88 3.28 25.85 1.47
CA ALA A 88 4.62 25.36 1.25
C ALA A 88 4.74 23.84 1.51
N LEU A 89 4.13 23.35 2.60
CA LEU A 89 4.07 21.92 2.93
C LEU A 89 3.25 21.14 1.89
N GLY A 90 2.09 21.69 1.48
CA GLY A 90 1.24 21.10 0.44
C GLY A 90 1.95 21.01 -0.91
N ALA A 91 2.65 22.08 -1.32
CA ALA A 91 3.45 22.12 -2.53
C ALA A 91 4.62 21.13 -2.48
N LEU A 92 5.31 21.04 -1.34
CA LEU A 92 6.39 20.06 -1.14
C LEU A 92 5.87 18.62 -1.23
N PHE A 93 4.70 18.34 -0.64
CA PHE A 93 4.05 17.04 -0.71
C PHE A 93 3.62 16.70 -2.15
N LEU A 94 2.99 17.64 -2.85
CA LEU A 94 2.55 17.46 -4.24
C LEU A 94 3.74 17.26 -5.18
N TRP A 95 4.81 18.02 -5.00
CA TRP A 95 6.04 17.89 -5.76
C TRP A 95 6.69 16.52 -5.52
N ARG A 96 6.77 16.07 -4.26
CA ARG A 96 7.29 14.74 -3.92
C ARG A 96 6.43 13.63 -4.50
N TRP A 97 5.10 13.78 -4.49
CA TRP A 97 4.18 12.82 -5.10
C TRP A 97 4.40 12.67 -6.61
N ARG A 98 4.82 13.74 -7.29
CA ARG A 98 5.13 13.72 -8.73
C ARG A 98 6.56 13.29 -9.06
N ARG A 99 7.42 13.03 -8.06
CA ARG A 99 8.78 12.57 -8.33
C ARG A 99 8.76 11.17 -8.94
N LYS A 100 9.54 11.03 -9.99
CA LYS A 100 9.86 9.76 -10.64
C LYS A 100 11.35 9.50 -10.44
N TYR A 101 11.70 8.25 -10.26
CA TYR A 101 13.09 7.78 -10.20
C TYR A 101 13.45 7.20 -11.55
N HIS A 102 14.56 7.66 -12.12
CA HIS A 102 15.10 7.08 -13.34
C HIS A 102 16.03 5.93 -12.94
N LEU A 103 15.72 4.75 -13.43
CA LEU A 103 16.36 3.50 -13.06
C LEU A 103 17.12 2.96 -14.28
N ASP A 104 18.43 2.96 -14.23
CA ASP A 104 19.24 2.33 -15.28
C ASP A 104 19.67 0.95 -14.81
N VAL A 105 19.19 -0.07 -15.50
CA VAL A 105 19.36 -1.48 -15.11
C VAL A 105 20.41 -2.12 -16.00
N THR A 106 21.37 -2.79 -15.35
CA THR A 106 22.38 -3.64 -15.98
C THR A 106 22.22 -5.08 -15.45
N PRO A 107 22.84 -6.10 -16.07
CA PRO A 107 22.76 -7.47 -15.56
C PRO A 107 23.27 -7.64 -14.11
N GLU A 108 24.18 -6.78 -13.68
CA GLU A 108 24.86 -6.84 -12.38
C GLU A 108 24.19 -6.01 -11.29
N GLY A 109 23.39 -5.01 -11.67
CA GLY A 109 22.80 -4.08 -10.72
C GLY A 109 21.99 -2.95 -11.34
N LEU A 110 21.56 -2.06 -10.46
CA LEU A 110 20.69 -0.92 -10.76
C LEU A 110 21.35 0.38 -10.33
N THR A 111 21.31 1.41 -11.17
CA THR A 111 21.63 2.80 -10.79
C THR A 111 20.37 3.65 -10.73
N ILE A 112 20.31 4.54 -9.74
CA ILE A 112 19.16 5.42 -9.49
C ILE A 112 19.56 6.88 -9.82
N ASP A 113 18.73 7.56 -10.60
CA ASP A 113 18.83 8.98 -10.99
C ASP A 113 20.14 9.41 -11.66
N GLY A 114 20.87 8.46 -12.28
CA GLY A 114 22.07 8.74 -13.10
C GLY A 114 23.26 9.36 -12.34
N GLY A 115 23.16 9.49 -11.02
CA GLY A 115 24.21 10.06 -10.18
C GLY A 115 25.43 9.13 -10.08
N ARG A 116 26.63 9.70 -10.14
CA ARG A 116 27.88 8.95 -9.94
C ARG A 116 27.88 8.33 -8.54
N GLY A 117 27.74 7.01 -8.52
CA GLY A 117 27.84 6.21 -7.32
C GLY A 117 26.52 6.09 -6.58
N ASP A 118 25.42 5.74 -7.24
CA ASP A 118 24.23 5.11 -6.64
C ASP A 118 23.95 3.74 -7.28
N PHE A 119 25.01 2.92 -7.40
CA PHE A 119 24.93 1.56 -7.91
C PHE A 119 24.55 0.57 -6.81
N TYR A 120 23.46 -0.15 -7.02
CA TYR A 120 22.97 -1.23 -6.17
C TYR A 120 23.19 -2.56 -6.88
N SER A 121 24.06 -3.40 -6.32
CA SER A 121 24.33 -4.72 -6.88
C SER A 121 23.14 -5.67 -6.67
N PHE A 122 22.88 -6.49 -7.68
CA PHE A 122 21.93 -7.59 -7.59
C PHE A 122 22.48 -8.82 -6.85
N ALA A 123 23.79 -8.92 -6.62
CA ALA A 123 24.40 -10.02 -5.89
C ALA A 123 23.84 -10.14 -4.46
N ASP A 124 23.62 -9.00 -3.79
CA ASP A 124 23.13 -8.94 -2.42
C ASP A 124 21.64 -8.61 -2.30
N ALA A 125 20.94 -8.41 -3.42
CA ALA A 125 19.53 -8.04 -3.33
C ALA A 125 18.68 -9.20 -2.82
N GLN A 126 17.54 -8.90 -2.22
CA GLN A 126 16.65 -9.92 -1.71
C GLN A 126 15.24 -9.62 -2.17
N LEU A 127 14.52 -10.65 -2.59
CA LEU A 127 13.11 -10.55 -2.95
C LEU A 127 12.27 -10.90 -1.73
N GLY A 128 11.26 -10.08 -1.43
CA GLY A 128 10.31 -10.29 -0.35
C GLY A 128 8.93 -9.77 -0.74
N LEU A 129 7.94 -9.97 0.13
CA LEU A 129 6.58 -9.48 -0.11
C LEU A 129 6.49 -7.97 0.08
N TRP A 130 5.75 -7.28 -0.78
CA TRP A 130 5.26 -5.93 -0.52
C TRP A 130 3.82 -6.05 -0.02
N ALA A 131 3.63 -5.84 1.29
CA ALA A 131 2.39 -6.16 2.00
C ALA A 131 1.16 -5.61 1.27
N SER A 132 0.23 -6.50 0.90
CA SER A 132 -1.03 -6.21 0.20
C SER A 132 -0.93 -5.51 -1.17
N THR A 133 0.25 -5.41 -1.80
CA THR A 133 0.41 -4.69 -3.07
C THR A 133 1.22 -5.45 -4.13
N GLY A 134 2.13 -6.34 -3.73
CA GLY A 134 2.88 -7.18 -4.68
C GLY A 134 4.22 -7.64 -4.13
N LEU A 135 5.29 -7.42 -4.89
CA LEU A 135 6.66 -7.79 -4.53
C LEU A 135 7.52 -6.61 -4.13
N ALA A 136 8.52 -6.86 -3.29
CA ALA A 136 9.53 -5.90 -2.87
C ALA A 136 10.94 -6.43 -3.16
N LEU A 137 11.70 -5.72 -3.98
CA LEU A 137 13.12 -5.94 -4.18
C LEU A 137 13.92 -5.08 -3.21
N HIS A 138 14.62 -5.71 -2.29
CA HIS A 138 15.46 -5.08 -1.29
C HIS A 138 16.89 -4.97 -1.82
N LEU A 139 17.29 -3.75 -2.13
CA LEU A 139 18.61 -3.41 -2.61
C LEU A 139 19.43 -2.81 -1.46
N ARG A 140 20.68 -3.25 -1.33
CA ARG A 140 21.60 -2.80 -0.29
C ARG A 140 22.90 -2.32 -0.89
N ARG A 141 23.45 -1.25 -0.30
CA ARG A 141 24.77 -0.72 -0.61
C ARG A 141 25.40 -0.19 0.66
N GLY A 142 26.26 -0.98 1.29
CA GLY A 142 26.79 -0.69 2.61
C GLY A 142 25.66 -0.43 3.63
N ARG A 143 25.58 0.81 4.13
CA ARG A 143 24.53 1.25 5.07
C ARG A 143 23.23 1.71 4.39
N HIS A 144 23.25 1.96 3.09
CA HIS A 144 22.10 2.44 2.34
C HIS A 144 21.23 1.25 1.91
N ARG A 145 19.92 1.41 2.07
CA ARG A 145 18.90 0.46 1.62
C ARG A 145 17.93 1.20 0.73
N PHE A 146 17.56 0.56 -0.38
CA PHE A 146 16.50 1.00 -1.27
C PHE A 146 15.54 -0.16 -1.49
N ILE A 147 14.24 0.08 -1.37
CA ILE A 147 13.21 -0.94 -1.61
C ILE A 147 12.42 -0.54 -2.84
N LEU A 148 12.50 -1.36 -3.88
CA LEU A 148 11.75 -1.18 -5.12
C LEU A 148 10.57 -2.15 -5.16
N GLY A 149 9.35 -1.62 -5.21
CA GLY A 149 8.13 -2.41 -5.31
C GLY A 149 7.79 -2.81 -6.75
N GLY A 150 7.41 -4.06 -6.97
CA GLY A 150 6.69 -4.51 -8.16
C GLY A 150 5.21 -4.56 -7.86
N ARG A 151 4.46 -3.54 -8.26
CA ARG A 151 3.01 -3.51 -8.04
C ARG A 151 2.35 -4.61 -8.85
N ASP A 152 1.38 -5.29 -8.24
CA ASP A 152 0.63 -6.40 -8.85
C ASP A 152 1.51 -7.61 -9.24
N CYS A 153 2.79 -7.62 -8.86
CA CYS A 153 3.67 -8.75 -9.12
C CYS A 153 3.40 -9.89 -8.14
N ARG A 154 3.42 -11.11 -8.67
CA ARG A 154 3.17 -12.34 -7.92
C ARG A 154 4.40 -13.22 -7.83
N VAL A 155 4.28 -14.19 -6.94
CA VAL A 155 5.33 -15.15 -6.60
C VAL A 155 4.76 -16.53 -6.83
N GLY A 156 5.41 -17.32 -7.67
CA GLY A 156 5.08 -18.75 -7.75
C GLY A 156 5.30 -19.42 -6.38
N PRO A 157 4.53 -20.46 -6.02
CA PRO A 157 4.59 -21.10 -4.70
C PRO A 157 5.98 -21.64 -4.31
N THR A 158 6.85 -21.88 -5.29
CA THR A 158 8.22 -22.38 -5.14
C THR A 158 9.29 -21.28 -5.14
N THR A 159 8.91 -20.04 -5.41
CA THR A 159 9.88 -18.93 -5.52
C THR A 159 10.37 -18.53 -4.13
N PRO A 160 11.68 -18.61 -3.84
CA PRO A 160 12.20 -18.32 -2.52
C PRO A 160 12.12 -16.82 -2.22
N LEU A 161 11.46 -16.48 -1.12
CA LEU A 161 11.41 -15.12 -0.57
C LEU A 161 12.39 -15.02 0.60
N SER A 162 13.52 -14.36 0.38
CA SER A 162 14.59 -14.26 1.38
C SER A 162 14.52 -12.97 2.19
N ALA A 163 13.77 -11.96 1.72
CA ALA A 163 13.62 -10.70 2.41
C ALA A 163 12.35 -10.69 3.28
N PRO A 164 12.37 -10.03 4.46
CA PRO A 164 11.17 -9.86 5.27
C PRO A 164 10.14 -9.02 4.52
N PRO A 165 8.82 -9.24 4.74
CA PRO A 165 7.78 -8.42 4.14
C PRO A 165 7.99 -6.92 4.39
N ALA A 166 7.90 -6.13 3.33
CA ALA A 166 8.00 -4.68 3.37
C ALA A 166 6.59 -4.06 3.43
N PRO A 167 6.24 -3.31 4.49
CA PRO A 167 4.97 -2.58 4.53
C PRO A 167 5.00 -1.33 3.62
N LEU A 168 6.19 -0.79 3.36
CA LEU A 168 6.43 0.42 2.59
C LEU A 168 7.63 0.21 1.67
N VAL A 169 7.55 0.80 0.47
CA VAL A 169 8.64 0.80 -0.54
C VAL A 169 9.09 2.24 -0.80
N ASP A 170 10.30 2.42 -1.33
CA ASP A 170 10.82 3.75 -1.70
C ASP A 170 10.26 4.22 -3.05
N ALA A 171 10.21 3.30 -4.01
CA ALA A 171 9.61 3.50 -5.32
C ALA A 171 8.92 2.22 -5.78
N TRP A 172 8.09 2.31 -6.82
CA TRP A 172 7.42 1.16 -7.40
C TRP A 172 7.36 1.24 -8.93
N LEU A 173 7.36 0.07 -9.56
CA LEU A 173 7.15 -0.15 -10.99
C LEU A 173 5.83 -0.89 -11.20
N SER A 174 5.26 -0.74 -12.40
CA SER A 174 4.17 -1.62 -12.83
C SER A 174 4.65 -3.06 -12.98
N GLN A 175 3.73 -4.03 -12.94
CA GLN A 175 4.06 -5.44 -13.13
C GLN A 175 4.94 -5.72 -14.35
N PRO A 176 4.57 -5.30 -15.59
CA PRO A 176 5.38 -5.63 -16.77
C PRO A 176 6.78 -5.00 -16.71
N GLU A 177 6.92 -3.80 -16.16
CA GLU A 177 8.21 -3.13 -16.02
C GLU A 177 9.10 -3.82 -14.98
N PHE A 178 8.52 -4.22 -13.84
CA PHE A 178 9.25 -4.89 -12.78
C PHE A 178 9.73 -6.28 -13.22
N VAL A 179 8.88 -7.04 -13.90
CA VAL A 179 9.24 -8.34 -14.48
C VAL A 179 10.32 -8.18 -15.56
N ALA A 180 10.17 -7.18 -16.45
CA ALA A 180 11.18 -6.87 -17.46
C ALA A 180 12.51 -6.42 -16.86
N MET A 181 12.52 -5.73 -15.73
CA MET A 181 13.73 -5.40 -14.99
C MET A 181 14.37 -6.66 -14.40
N LEU A 182 13.58 -7.52 -13.75
CA LEU A 182 14.10 -8.75 -13.14
C LEU A 182 14.68 -9.72 -14.18
N SER A 183 14.11 -9.80 -15.38
CA SER A 183 14.61 -10.68 -16.45
C SER A 183 15.95 -10.24 -17.05
N LEU A 184 16.31 -8.96 -16.90
CA LEU A 184 17.63 -8.43 -17.26
C LEU A 184 18.70 -8.83 -16.26
N SER A 185 18.33 -9.02 -14.99
CA SER A 185 19.27 -9.49 -13.97
C SER A 185 19.68 -10.93 -14.24
N GLY A 186 20.98 -11.24 -14.15
CA GLY A 186 21.43 -12.63 -14.29
C GLY A 186 20.88 -13.56 -13.20
N ARG A 187 20.58 -13.01 -12.02
CA ARG A 187 20.17 -13.75 -10.82
C ARG A 187 18.70 -14.18 -10.82
N TRP A 188 17.80 -13.36 -11.35
CA TRP A 188 16.36 -13.66 -11.40
C TRP A 188 15.87 -13.94 -12.83
N ARG A 189 16.78 -14.11 -13.78
CA ARG A 189 16.46 -14.62 -15.12
C ARG A 189 15.91 -16.04 -14.97
N GLY A 190 14.65 -16.25 -15.36
CA GLY A 190 13.95 -17.53 -15.25
C GLY A 190 13.23 -17.77 -13.93
N LEU A 191 13.22 -16.81 -13.00
CA LEU A 191 12.31 -16.88 -11.85
C LEU A 191 10.85 -16.78 -12.34
N ALA A 192 9.95 -17.55 -11.73
CA ALA A 192 8.51 -17.45 -11.94
C ALA A 192 7.93 -16.20 -11.24
N VAL A 193 8.47 -15.02 -11.59
CA VAL A 193 7.98 -13.71 -11.16
C VAL A 193 7.18 -13.15 -12.32
N GLY A 194 5.86 -13.31 -12.23
CA GLY A 194 4.97 -12.99 -13.34
C GLY A 194 3.64 -13.70 -13.21
N GLU A 195 2.89 -13.69 -14.30
CA GLU A 195 1.66 -14.47 -14.40
C GLU A 195 2.03 -15.97 -14.38
N PRO A 196 1.36 -16.77 -13.53
CA PRO A 196 1.64 -18.21 -13.43
C PRO A 196 1.45 -18.90 -14.78
N ALA A 197 2.27 -19.91 -15.07
CA ALA A 197 2.12 -20.69 -16.28
C ALA A 197 0.74 -21.40 -16.27
N PRO A 198 0.14 -21.67 -17.44
CA PRO A 198 -1.10 -22.43 -17.51
C PRO A 198 -0.94 -23.78 -16.80
N GLY A 199 -1.76 -24.03 -15.79
CA GLY A 199 -1.73 -25.25 -14.97
C GLY A 199 -0.86 -25.19 -13.70
N ASP A 200 -0.11 -24.10 -13.46
CA ASP A 200 0.57 -23.92 -12.18
C ASP A 200 -0.39 -23.37 -11.12
N PRO A 201 -0.38 -23.90 -9.88
CA PRO A 201 -1.24 -23.40 -8.82
C PRO A 201 -0.88 -21.96 -8.47
N VAL A 202 -1.90 -21.10 -8.39
CA VAL A 202 -1.72 -19.69 -8.06
C VAL A 202 -1.84 -19.48 -6.57
N ARG A 203 -0.75 -19.01 -5.94
CA ARG A 203 -0.74 -18.66 -4.52
C ARG A 203 -1.22 -17.24 -4.30
N CYS A 204 -2.38 -17.09 -3.66
CA CYS A 204 -2.90 -15.83 -3.15
C CYS A 204 -2.45 -15.66 -1.69
N VAL A 205 -1.96 -14.46 -1.34
CA VAL A 205 -1.44 -14.18 0.01
C VAL A 205 -2.43 -13.34 0.80
N LEU A 206 -2.89 -13.86 1.93
CA LEU A 206 -3.89 -13.21 2.78
C LEU A 206 -3.21 -12.55 3.97
N PHE A 207 -3.46 -11.24 4.12
CA PHE A 207 -3.02 -10.45 5.25
C PHE A 207 -4.21 -10.14 6.17
N PRO A 208 -3.97 -9.86 7.46
CA PRO A 208 -5.03 -9.34 8.33
C PRO A 208 -5.61 -8.04 7.77
N ASN A 209 -6.92 -7.88 7.82
CA ASN A 209 -7.56 -6.65 7.34
C ASN A 209 -7.35 -5.51 8.36
N PRO A 210 -6.74 -4.36 7.96
CA PRO A 210 -6.58 -3.21 8.85
C PRO A 210 -7.91 -2.61 9.34
N LEU A 211 -9.00 -2.82 8.62
CA LEU A 211 -10.33 -2.32 9.02
C LEU A 211 -10.84 -2.96 10.30
N LEU A 212 -10.31 -4.14 10.69
CA LEU A 212 -10.60 -4.75 11.99
C LEU A 212 -10.20 -3.85 13.17
N ILE A 213 -9.25 -2.91 12.99
CA ILE A 213 -8.88 -1.92 14.02
C ILE A 213 -10.07 -1.01 14.36
N GLN A 214 -10.94 -0.71 13.39
CA GLN A 214 -12.07 0.20 13.58
C GLN A 214 -13.18 -0.43 14.44
N GLN A 215 -13.36 -1.75 14.36
CA GLN A 215 -14.29 -2.47 15.25
C GLN A 215 -13.77 -2.61 16.69
N MET A 216 -12.47 -2.39 16.91
CA MET A 216 -11.90 -2.48 18.24
C MET A 216 -12.22 -1.23 19.05
N GLY A 217 -12.81 -1.43 20.24
CA GLY A 217 -13.11 -0.35 21.18
C GLY A 217 -11.87 0.51 21.53
N PRO A 218 -12.07 1.75 22.00
CA PRO A 218 -10.99 2.70 22.29
C PRO A 218 -9.96 2.17 23.29
N PHE A 219 -10.38 1.28 24.19
CA PHE A 219 -9.52 0.68 25.22
C PHE A 219 -8.78 -0.59 24.79
N ALA A 220 -9.02 -1.10 23.57
CA ALA A 220 -8.39 -2.33 23.06
C ALA A 220 -6.96 -2.09 22.53
N LEU A 221 -6.16 -1.24 23.20
CA LEU A 221 -4.86 -0.75 22.73
C LEU A 221 -3.88 -1.90 22.40
N MET A 222 -3.79 -2.91 23.26
CA MET A 222 -2.92 -4.07 23.03
C MET A 222 -3.33 -4.88 21.79
N LYS A 223 -4.64 -5.09 21.57
CA LYS A 223 -5.15 -5.79 20.39
C LYS A 223 -4.88 -4.98 19.12
N LYS A 224 -5.10 -3.66 19.16
CA LYS A 224 -4.78 -2.75 18.05
C LYS A 224 -3.30 -2.78 17.70
N GLN A 225 -2.43 -2.76 18.70
CA GLN A 225 -0.98 -2.83 18.49
C GLN A 225 -0.55 -4.16 17.87
N ARG A 226 -1.05 -5.30 18.39
CA ARG A 226 -0.76 -6.63 17.83
C ARG A 226 -1.20 -6.74 16.38
N LEU A 227 -2.44 -6.32 16.07
CA LEU A 227 -2.94 -6.32 14.71
C LEU A 227 -2.09 -5.44 13.80
N THR A 228 -1.73 -4.23 14.25
CA THR A 228 -0.87 -3.32 13.48
C THR A 228 0.48 -3.94 13.14
N GLN A 229 1.05 -4.73 14.06
CA GLN A 229 2.31 -5.46 13.83
C GLN A 229 2.13 -6.60 12.80
N SER A 230 1.00 -7.30 12.83
CA SER A 230 0.72 -8.41 11.91
C SER A 230 0.22 -7.98 10.53
N LEU A 231 -0.17 -6.71 10.30
CA LEU A 231 -0.65 -6.22 8.98
C LEU A 231 0.34 -6.43 7.82
N SER A 232 1.62 -6.62 8.12
CA SER A 232 2.67 -6.87 7.14
C SER A 232 3.03 -8.35 7.01
N GLN A 233 2.50 -9.20 7.89
CA GLN A 233 2.76 -10.63 7.91
C GLN A 233 1.60 -11.38 7.26
N PRO A 234 1.87 -12.28 6.30
CA PRO A 234 0.83 -13.16 5.78
C PRO A 234 0.34 -14.07 6.89
N GLN A 235 -0.97 -14.33 6.95
CA GLN A 235 -1.56 -15.27 7.91
C GLN A 235 -2.03 -16.56 7.23
N LEU A 236 -2.50 -16.45 5.99
CA LEU A 236 -2.96 -17.60 5.21
C LEU A 236 -2.45 -17.49 3.78
N PHE A 237 -2.20 -18.65 3.18
CA PHE A 237 -2.07 -18.79 1.74
C PHE A 237 -3.30 -19.53 1.22
N ILE A 238 -3.79 -19.07 0.08
CA ILE A 238 -4.78 -19.80 -0.71
C ILE A 238 -4.11 -20.18 -2.01
N ASP A 239 -3.85 -21.48 -2.20
CA ASP A 239 -3.38 -22.00 -3.47
C ASP A 239 -4.60 -22.41 -4.29
N VAL A 240 -4.78 -21.77 -5.44
CA VAL A 240 -5.88 -22.03 -6.37
C VAL A 240 -5.30 -22.68 -7.62
N ASP A 241 -5.58 -23.97 -7.78
CA ASP A 241 -5.25 -24.76 -8.95
C ASP A 241 -6.41 -24.71 -9.98
N ASP A 242 -6.35 -25.51 -11.03
CA ASP A 242 -7.43 -25.62 -12.02
C ASP A 242 -8.69 -26.30 -11.45
N ASP A 243 -8.52 -27.28 -10.56
CA ASP A 243 -9.63 -28.07 -9.99
C ASP A 243 -9.71 -28.06 -8.46
N THR A 244 -8.68 -27.56 -7.78
CA THR A 244 -8.57 -27.65 -6.32
C THR A 244 -8.22 -26.32 -5.69
N ILE A 245 -8.74 -26.10 -4.48
CA ILE A 245 -8.32 -25.00 -3.61
C ILE A 245 -7.71 -25.58 -2.34
N ARG A 246 -6.63 -24.95 -1.88
CA ARG A 246 -5.96 -25.31 -0.62
C ARG A 246 -5.80 -24.08 0.23
N VAL A 247 -6.18 -24.19 1.49
CA VAL A 247 -5.95 -23.18 2.52
C VAL A 247 -4.79 -23.65 3.38
N ILE A 248 -3.73 -22.86 3.43
CA ILE A 248 -2.48 -23.20 4.11
C ILE A 248 -2.20 -22.11 5.15
N ASP A 249 -1.87 -22.54 6.36
CA ASP A 249 -1.42 -21.65 7.44
C ASP A 249 -0.04 -21.07 7.11
N ALA A 250 0.11 -19.74 7.14
CA ALA A 250 1.36 -19.11 6.70
C ALA A 250 2.52 -19.29 7.69
N ASP A 251 2.22 -19.48 8.98
CA ASP A 251 3.23 -19.59 10.03
C ASP A 251 3.83 -21.00 10.09
N SER A 252 2.97 -22.02 10.02
CA SER A 252 3.35 -23.44 10.12
C SER A 252 3.51 -24.14 8.78
N ASN A 253 3.06 -23.51 7.68
CA ASN A 253 2.94 -24.12 6.35
C ASN A 253 2.08 -25.41 6.36
N ALA A 254 1.20 -25.56 7.35
CA ALA A 254 0.30 -26.70 7.48
C ALA A 254 -0.92 -26.51 6.58
N LEU A 255 -1.34 -27.60 5.91
CA LEU A 255 -2.58 -27.62 5.15
C LEU A 255 -3.76 -27.60 6.11
N THR A 256 -4.52 -26.50 6.12
CA THR A 256 -5.70 -26.32 6.98
C THR A 256 -6.93 -26.97 6.36
N ALA A 257 -7.15 -26.78 5.06
CA ALA A 257 -8.25 -27.39 4.32
C ALA A 257 -7.90 -27.51 2.83
N SER A 258 -8.51 -28.49 2.17
CA SER A 258 -8.39 -28.71 0.73
C SER A 258 -9.71 -29.25 0.21
N ALA A 259 -10.16 -28.73 -0.93
CA ALA A 259 -11.37 -29.22 -1.59
C ALA A 259 -11.28 -29.04 -3.10
N SER A 260 -12.12 -29.76 -3.84
CA SER A 260 -12.35 -29.44 -5.25
C SER A 260 -13.07 -28.11 -5.36
N LEU A 261 -12.74 -27.29 -6.37
CA LEU A 261 -13.44 -26.03 -6.65
C LEU A 261 -14.95 -26.21 -6.79
N SER A 262 -15.41 -27.37 -7.26
CA SER A 262 -16.84 -27.71 -7.35
C SER A 262 -17.56 -27.77 -6.00
N GLN A 263 -16.82 -27.96 -4.90
CA GLN A 263 -17.34 -28.05 -3.53
C GLN A 263 -17.13 -26.76 -2.75
N VAL A 264 -16.51 -25.75 -3.36
CA VAL A 264 -16.21 -24.47 -2.74
C VAL A 264 -17.37 -23.52 -2.98
N THR A 265 -17.85 -22.89 -1.92
CA THR A 265 -18.87 -21.86 -2.01
C THR A 265 -18.19 -20.50 -1.98
N ALA A 266 -18.42 -19.65 -2.98
CA ALA A 266 -17.91 -18.28 -2.99
C ALA A 266 -19.06 -17.29 -3.20
N THR A 267 -19.26 -16.40 -2.23
CA THR A 267 -20.36 -15.43 -2.25
C THR A 267 -19.80 -14.01 -2.30
N ARG A 268 -20.23 -13.22 -3.29
CA ARG A 268 -19.88 -11.80 -3.40
C ARG A 268 -20.57 -11.00 -2.30
N ALA A 269 -19.85 -10.09 -1.69
CA ALA A 269 -20.35 -9.15 -0.70
C ALA A 269 -19.68 -7.77 -0.88
N THR A 270 -20.35 -6.71 -0.45
CA THR A 270 -19.73 -5.39 -0.34
C THR A 270 -19.70 -5.02 1.12
N TYR A 271 -18.50 -4.88 1.68
CA TYR A 271 -18.34 -4.31 3.01
C TYR A 271 -18.61 -2.82 2.94
N ARG A 272 -19.45 -2.32 3.86
CA ARG A 272 -19.69 -0.89 4.01
C ARG A 272 -19.05 -0.40 5.30
N LEU A 273 -18.16 0.59 5.17
CA LEU A 273 -17.64 1.30 6.31
C LEU A 273 -18.64 2.36 6.76
N ASP A 274 -19.29 2.12 7.90
CA ASP A 274 -20.12 3.11 8.58
C ASP A 274 -19.21 4.16 9.25
N ASP A 275 -18.75 5.13 8.47
CA ASP A 275 -18.06 6.30 9.00
C ASP A 275 -18.95 7.54 8.91
N VAL A 276 -19.13 8.20 10.06
CA VAL A 276 -19.83 9.49 10.21
C VAL A 276 -19.05 10.62 9.52
N ALA A 277 -17.78 10.41 9.18
CA ALA A 277 -16.87 11.43 8.65
C ALA A 277 -16.69 11.48 7.11
N GLY A 278 -17.36 10.64 6.31
CA GLY A 278 -17.45 10.88 4.86
C GLY A 278 -17.58 9.65 3.96
N GLN A 279 -18.40 9.80 2.91
CA GLN A 279 -18.77 8.76 1.93
C GLN A 279 -17.63 8.21 1.04
N TYR A 280 -16.43 8.80 1.10
CA TYR A 280 -15.38 8.54 0.11
C TYR A 280 -14.58 7.24 0.33
N PHE A 281 -14.64 6.65 1.52
CA PHE A 281 -14.00 5.36 1.84
C PHE A 281 -15.04 4.28 2.22
N SER A 282 -16.29 4.48 1.83
CA SER A 282 -17.43 3.80 2.45
C SER A 282 -17.67 2.37 1.97
N THR A 283 -17.00 1.87 0.94
CA THR A 283 -17.24 0.51 0.45
C THR A 283 -15.95 -0.24 0.12
N MET A 284 -15.98 -1.56 0.27
CA MET A 284 -14.91 -2.48 -0.15
C MET A 284 -15.51 -3.77 -0.71
N PRO A 285 -15.07 -4.25 -1.89
CA PRO A 285 -15.53 -5.53 -2.37
C PRO A 285 -14.94 -6.64 -1.50
N ALA A 286 -15.81 -7.58 -1.14
CA ALA A 286 -15.51 -8.72 -0.30
C ALA A 286 -16.04 -10.02 -0.94
N VAL A 287 -15.42 -11.14 -0.58
CA VAL A 287 -15.86 -12.50 -0.89
C VAL A 287 -15.89 -13.28 0.41
N THR A 288 -16.98 -14.00 0.63
CA THR A 288 -17.05 -15.06 1.64
C THR A 288 -16.78 -16.39 0.95
N LEU A 289 -15.67 -17.03 1.32
CA LEU A 289 -15.19 -18.27 0.76
C LEU A 289 -15.40 -19.40 1.77
N GLY A 290 -16.28 -20.34 1.46
CA GLY A 290 -16.50 -21.58 2.20
C GLY A 290 -15.72 -22.73 1.57
N VAL A 291 -14.68 -23.19 2.25
CA VAL A 291 -13.95 -24.42 1.88
C VAL A 291 -14.37 -25.53 2.85
N PRO A 292 -14.82 -26.70 2.36
CA PRO A 292 -15.13 -27.84 3.21
C PRO A 292 -13.98 -28.18 4.17
N GLY A 293 -14.31 -28.35 5.46
CA GLY A 293 -13.33 -28.65 6.51
C GLY A 293 -12.67 -27.42 7.15
N SER A 294 -12.97 -26.19 6.71
CA SER A 294 -12.55 -24.96 7.39
C SER A 294 -13.72 -24.05 7.76
N GLN A 295 -13.45 -23.07 8.62
CA GLN A 295 -14.38 -21.95 8.81
C GLN A 295 -14.45 -21.10 7.52
N PRO A 296 -15.61 -20.48 7.22
CA PRO A 296 -15.72 -19.56 6.10
C PRO A 296 -14.75 -18.38 6.24
N LEU A 297 -14.03 -18.08 5.17
CA LEU A 297 -13.05 -17.00 5.11
C LEU A 297 -13.69 -15.77 4.48
N THR A 298 -13.65 -14.63 5.16
CA THR A 298 -14.07 -13.34 4.57
C THR A 298 -12.84 -12.58 4.08
N ILE A 299 -12.79 -12.32 2.78
CA ILE A 299 -11.62 -11.77 2.08
C ILE A 299 -12.03 -10.48 1.39
N GLY A 300 -11.32 -9.38 1.65
CA GLY A 300 -11.49 -8.10 0.95
C GLY A 300 -10.35 -7.78 -0.01
N CYS A 301 -10.58 -6.85 -0.93
CA CYS A 301 -9.53 -6.30 -1.77
C CYS A 301 -8.93 -5.02 -1.19
N ARG A 302 -7.61 -5.00 -0.99
CA ARG A 302 -6.86 -3.83 -0.52
C ARG A 302 -6.06 -3.19 -1.64
N ASP A 303 -6.71 -2.85 -2.74
CA ASP A 303 -6.10 -2.06 -3.82
C ASP A 303 -6.76 -0.68 -3.94
N PHE A 304 -6.08 0.31 -3.36
CA PHE A 304 -6.43 1.72 -3.47
C PHE A 304 -5.41 2.42 -4.36
N SER A 305 -5.90 3.06 -5.42
CA SER A 305 -5.11 3.99 -6.23
C SER A 305 -5.36 5.41 -5.74
N GLY A 306 -4.60 5.81 -4.70
CA GLY A 306 -4.80 7.09 -4.02
C GLY A 306 -6.09 7.05 -3.19
N LEU A 307 -7.06 7.90 -3.53
CA LEU A 307 -8.38 7.94 -2.88
C LEU A 307 -9.44 7.10 -3.60
N LYS A 308 -9.10 6.48 -4.74
CA LYS A 308 -10.05 5.69 -5.54
C LYS A 308 -9.81 4.20 -5.31
N GLN A 309 -10.90 3.47 -5.11
CA GLN A 309 -10.86 2.02 -5.14
C GLN A 309 -10.83 1.55 -6.59
N ARG A 310 -9.94 0.60 -6.89
CA ARG A 310 -9.80 0.05 -8.24
C ARG A 310 -10.86 -1.01 -8.56
N PHE A 311 -11.32 -1.73 -7.54
CA PHE A 311 -12.26 -2.83 -7.67
C PHE A 311 -13.53 -2.53 -6.90
N LEU A 312 -14.66 -2.70 -7.57
CA LEU A 312 -15.99 -2.63 -7.00
C LEU A 312 -16.80 -3.75 -7.64
N TRP A 313 -17.74 -4.30 -6.89
CA TRP A 313 -18.75 -5.15 -7.50
C TRP A 313 -19.75 -4.29 -8.28
N GLY A 314 -20.36 -4.89 -9.31
CA GLY A 314 -21.56 -4.33 -9.92
C GLY A 314 -22.73 -4.16 -8.96
N GLU A 315 -23.84 -3.64 -9.47
CA GLU A 315 -25.06 -3.41 -8.70
C GLU A 315 -25.66 -4.74 -8.19
N ASN A 316 -26.39 -4.70 -7.06
CA ASN A 316 -27.08 -5.84 -6.41
C ASN A 316 -26.21 -6.90 -5.72
N VAL A 317 -25.15 -6.49 -5.02
CA VAL A 317 -24.39 -7.36 -4.11
C VAL A 317 -24.77 -7.11 -2.66
N ALA A 318 -24.87 -8.17 -1.86
CA ALA A 318 -25.23 -8.09 -0.44
C ALA A 318 -24.25 -7.18 0.32
N MET A 319 -24.81 -6.27 1.12
CA MET A 319 -24.02 -5.41 2.00
C MET A 319 -23.73 -6.14 3.31
N ILE A 320 -22.46 -6.14 3.72
CA ILE A 320 -22.03 -6.66 5.03
C ILE A 320 -21.50 -5.51 5.88
N ASN A 321 -21.83 -5.55 7.18
CA ASN A 321 -21.42 -4.52 8.15
C ASN A 321 -20.16 -4.94 8.92
N ASP A 322 -19.79 -6.22 8.86
CA ASP A 322 -18.55 -6.72 9.44
C ASP A 322 -17.43 -6.65 8.40
N PRO A 323 -16.25 -6.09 8.76
CA PRO A 323 -15.10 -6.03 7.88
C PRO A 323 -14.60 -7.45 7.60
N PRO A 324 -14.15 -7.72 6.36
CA PRO A 324 -13.52 -8.98 6.04
C PRO A 324 -12.35 -9.27 6.99
N ALA A 325 -12.17 -10.51 7.41
CA ALA A 325 -11.08 -10.90 8.30
C ALA A 325 -9.71 -10.73 7.62
N TYR A 326 -9.66 -11.03 6.32
CA TYR A 326 -8.45 -11.00 5.52
C TYR A 326 -8.56 -10.01 4.37
N ALA A 327 -7.41 -9.57 3.88
CA ALA A 327 -7.28 -8.76 2.69
C ALA A 327 -6.19 -9.32 1.78
N VAL A 328 -6.45 -9.27 0.47
CA VAL A 328 -5.49 -9.66 -0.57
C VAL A 328 -5.08 -8.46 -1.42
N SER A 329 -4.00 -8.63 -2.18
CA SER A 329 -3.55 -7.62 -3.16
C SER A 329 -4.54 -7.51 -4.32
N GLY A 330 -4.47 -6.41 -5.10
CA GLY A 330 -5.30 -6.24 -6.29
C GLY A 330 -5.10 -7.33 -7.34
N ALA A 331 -3.85 -7.78 -7.51
CA ALA A 331 -3.54 -8.90 -8.39
C ALA A 331 -4.17 -10.20 -7.88
N ASP A 332 -3.96 -10.56 -6.61
CA ASP A 332 -4.52 -11.79 -6.04
C ASP A 332 -6.05 -11.76 -6.07
N TRP A 333 -6.65 -10.59 -5.83
CA TRP A 333 -8.08 -10.38 -5.95
C TRP A 333 -8.60 -10.77 -7.33
N MET A 334 -8.02 -10.21 -8.40
CA MET A 334 -8.44 -10.50 -9.77
C MET A 334 -8.36 -11.99 -10.12
N THR A 335 -7.31 -12.68 -9.66
CA THR A 335 -7.20 -14.12 -9.94
C THR A 335 -8.12 -14.95 -9.08
N LEU A 336 -8.28 -14.61 -7.81
CA LEU A 336 -9.22 -15.29 -6.93
C LEU A 336 -10.64 -15.17 -7.50
N THR A 337 -11.06 -13.98 -7.92
CA THR A 337 -12.40 -13.79 -8.51
C THR A 337 -12.53 -14.47 -9.87
N ALA A 338 -11.50 -14.44 -10.71
CA ALA A 338 -11.52 -15.13 -12.01
C ALA A 338 -11.62 -16.65 -11.87
N LYS A 339 -10.79 -17.26 -11.02
CA LYS A 339 -10.78 -18.72 -10.77
C LYS A 339 -12.05 -19.21 -10.07
N LEU A 340 -12.66 -18.38 -9.23
CA LEU A 340 -13.94 -18.69 -8.58
C LEU A 340 -15.15 -18.33 -9.47
N HIS A 341 -14.93 -17.91 -10.71
CA HIS A 341 -15.99 -17.48 -11.64
C HIS A 341 -16.91 -16.38 -11.08
N LEU A 342 -16.36 -15.53 -10.22
CA LEU A 342 -17.04 -14.35 -9.68
C LEU A 342 -16.84 -13.21 -10.67
N ALA A 343 -17.82 -13.00 -11.56
CA ALA A 343 -17.80 -11.88 -12.49
C ALA A 343 -17.64 -10.55 -11.71
N SER A 344 -16.59 -9.80 -12.04
CA SER A 344 -16.33 -8.43 -11.59
C SER A 344 -17.18 -7.45 -12.37
#